data_AF-A0A8U0W8Y4-F1
#
_entry.id   AF-A0A8U0W8Y4-F1
#
_cell.length_a   1.000
_cell.length_b   1.000
_cell.length_c   1.000
_cell.angle_alpha   90.00
_cell.angle_beta   90.00
_cell.angle_gamma   90.00
#
_symmetry.space_group_name_H-M   'P 1'
#
loop_
_entity.id
_entity.type
_entity.pdbx_description
1 polymer ?
#
loop_
_entity_poly.entity_id
_entity_poly.type
_entity_poly.pdbx_seq_one_letter_code
_entity_poly.pdbx_strand_id
1 'polypeptide(L)'
;MERSLQTKSSDKFKIIDQLTYEKIQQNSSTANTGANASIRNAKYKRKSGVPSDLLNLVKPSNVAKKKSHLKLKRVIDTAVKNGLKHRGKQRENGRKKKKSRLKKRILRHRESEEKQEQRINEFEDVLQQLTTLTISPKQSEVTPKRSIHSNRFCDYCDNCTTTQLVQLTDQLLRELNHFQRRAYAIHELKAKAHRRFVIGFREVQSFLRIKKIKLVLIATDCDPFAGQAGLNQSIASIKALCKDQQIPVAFALQRRQMAYALYKKALIGCVGIINYDGSQVLFSQLLAALKEAQNAYLWLVQQTNKGTKEIEEYQ
;
A
#
# COMPACT_ATOMS: atom_id res chain seq x y z
N MET A 1 46.64 18.14 9.88
CA MET A 1 47.52 16.95 9.83
C MET A 1 46.91 15.91 10.78
N GLU A 2 45.75 15.37 10.42
CA GLU A 2 45.58 14.09 9.69
C GLU A 2 45.84 12.85 10.57
N ARG A 3 44.74 12.33 11.13
CA ARG A 3 44.65 10.98 11.68
C ARG A 3 44.43 10.01 10.51
N SER A 4 45.42 9.18 10.18
CA SER A 4 45.28 8.14 9.17
C SER A 4 44.50 6.93 9.70
N LEU A 5 43.36 6.65 9.08
CA LEU A 5 42.53 5.47 9.30
C LEU A 5 43.25 4.22 8.78
N GLN A 6 43.63 3.30 9.66
CA GLN A 6 44.07 1.96 9.27
C GLN A 6 42.85 1.11 8.84
N THR A 7 42.74 0.82 7.55
CA THR A 7 41.82 -0.20 7.05
C THR A 7 42.51 -1.57 7.11
N LYS A 8 41.99 -2.49 7.93
CA LYS A 8 42.40 -3.91 7.85
C LYS A 8 41.84 -4.52 6.56
N SER A 9 42.68 -4.74 5.55
CA SER A 9 42.35 -5.54 4.37
C SER A 9 42.32 -7.01 4.74
N SER A 10 41.24 -7.71 4.41
CA SER A 10 41.08 -9.14 4.68
C SER A 10 41.97 -9.99 3.76
N ASP A 11 42.68 -10.96 4.35
CA ASP A 11 43.44 -12.02 3.68
C ASP A 11 42.53 -12.94 2.84
N LYS A 12 42.25 -12.52 1.61
CA LYS A 12 41.65 -13.38 0.59
C LYS A 12 42.43 -13.26 -0.72
N PHE A 13 43.74 -13.47 -0.65
CA PHE A 13 44.45 -13.99 -1.81
C PHE A 13 44.15 -15.49 -1.89
N LYS A 14 43.29 -15.85 -2.86
CA LYS A 14 43.16 -17.24 -3.30
C LYS A 14 44.46 -17.58 -4.03
N ILE A 15 45.34 -18.32 -3.37
CA ILE A 15 46.45 -18.98 -4.05
C ILE A 15 45.79 -19.98 -5.00
N ILE A 16 45.92 -19.72 -6.30
CA ILE A 16 45.48 -20.63 -7.35
C ILE A 16 46.67 -21.57 -7.58
N ASP A 17 46.47 -22.88 -7.46
CA ASP A 17 47.54 -23.85 -7.73
C ASP A 17 48.05 -23.68 -9.17
N GLN A 18 49.35 -23.83 -9.38
CA GLN A 18 49.99 -23.66 -10.69
C GLN A 18 49.32 -24.49 -11.79
N LEU A 19 48.89 -25.72 -11.47
CA LEU A 19 48.16 -26.60 -12.40
C LEU A 19 46.80 -26.01 -12.85
N THR A 20 46.12 -25.29 -11.96
CA THR A 20 44.88 -24.57 -12.28
C THR A 20 45.15 -23.34 -13.13
N TYR A 21 46.25 -22.63 -12.89
CA TYR A 21 46.66 -21.47 -13.68
C TYR A 21 47.00 -21.87 -15.12
N GLU A 22 47.76 -22.95 -15.31
CA GLU A 22 48.10 -23.47 -16.64
C GLU A 22 46.88 -23.98 -17.41
N LYS A 23 45.93 -24.66 -16.75
CA LYS A 23 44.67 -25.08 -17.37
C LYS A 23 43.81 -23.91 -17.84
N ILE A 24 43.84 -22.78 -17.16
CA ILE A 24 43.10 -21.58 -17.57
C ILE A 24 43.76 -20.96 -18.81
N GLN A 25 45.10 -20.90 -18.83
CA GLN A 25 45.86 -20.37 -19.98
C GLN A 25 45.69 -21.23 -21.24
N GLN A 26 45.69 -22.56 -21.11
CA GLN A 26 45.46 -23.48 -22.22
C GLN A 26 44.04 -23.39 -22.80
N ASN A 27 43.04 -23.10 -21.98
CA ASN A 27 41.65 -22.91 -22.42
C ASN A 27 41.43 -21.54 -23.09
N SER A 28 42.22 -20.51 -22.75
CA SER A 28 42.12 -19.21 -23.42
C SER A 28 42.77 -19.18 -24.80
N SER A 29 43.82 -19.98 -25.03
CA SER A 29 44.51 -20.04 -26.33
C SER A 29 43.81 -20.90 -27.38
N THR A 30 42.90 -21.80 -26.97
CA THR A 30 42.09 -22.64 -27.88
C THR A 30 40.69 -22.05 -28.18
N ALA A 31 40.33 -20.90 -27.62
CA ALA A 31 39.00 -20.31 -27.78
C ALA A 31 38.84 -19.38 -28.99
N ASN A 32 39.68 -19.52 -30.02
CA ASN A 32 39.46 -18.93 -31.34
C ASN A 32 38.96 -20.00 -32.32
N THR A 33 37.75 -20.49 -32.10
CA THR A 33 36.81 -21.02 -33.10
C THR A 33 35.46 -21.24 -32.42
N GLY A 34 34.38 -20.84 -33.10
CA GLY A 34 33.11 -20.49 -32.49
C GLY A 34 32.46 -21.58 -31.60
N ALA A 35 32.32 -21.28 -30.32
CA ALA A 35 31.25 -21.80 -29.48
C ALA A 35 31.01 -20.84 -28.31
N ASN A 36 29.99 -19.99 -28.44
CA ASN A 36 29.51 -19.15 -27.35
C ASN A 36 29.29 -20.02 -26.10
N ALA A 37 29.97 -19.68 -25.00
CA ALA A 37 29.79 -20.36 -23.72
C ALA A 37 28.29 -20.42 -23.38
N SER A 38 27.72 -21.63 -23.42
CA SER A 38 26.30 -21.88 -23.19
C SER A 38 25.87 -21.23 -21.88
N ILE A 39 25.06 -20.17 -21.99
CA ILE A 39 24.47 -19.48 -20.85
C ILE A 39 23.59 -20.51 -20.13
N ARG A 40 24.06 -21.02 -18.98
CA ARG A 40 23.37 -22.02 -18.14
C ARG A 40 22.16 -21.46 -17.39
N ASN A 41 21.44 -20.51 -17.99
CA ASN A 41 20.29 -19.88 -17.37
C ASN A 41 19.08 -20.01 -18.31
N ALA A 42 18.14 -20.88 -17.94
CA ALA A 42 17.01 -21.29 -18.78
C ALA A 42 16.10 -20.12 -19.22
N LYS A 43 16.16 -18.98 -18.53
CA LYS A 43 15.37 -17.78 -18.85
C LYS A 43 15.79 -17.09 -20.15
N TYR A 44 17.04 -17.26 -20.60
CA TYR A 44 17.59 -16.56 -21.77
C TYR A 44 17.82 -17.47 -22.99
N LYS A 45 17.54 -18.77 -22.86
CA LYS A 45 17.78 -19.78 -23.91
C LYS A 45 16.88 -19.62 -25.16
N ARG A 46 15.81 -18.81 -25.08
CA ARG A 46 14.84 -18.59 -26.19
C ARG A 46 15.04 -17.27 -26.94
N LYS A 47 16.26 -16.72 -26.98
CA LYS A 47 16.53 -15.52 -27.79
C LYS A 47 17.78 -15.59 -28.66
N SER A 48 18.50 -16.70 -28.66
CA SER A 48 19.67 -16.90 -29.53
C SER A 48 19.40 -18.07 -30.47
N GLY A 49 18.94 -17.78 -31.68
CA GLY A 49 18.79 -18.82 -32.71
C GLY A 49 17.65 -18.59 -33.69
N VAL A 50 17.54 -17.40 -34.27
CA VAL A 50 16.86 -17.24 -35.55
C VAL A 50 17.77 -16.39 -36.44
N PRO A 51 18.28 -16.92 -37.56
CA PRO A 51 19.00 -16.09 -38.52
C PRO A 51 18.02 -15.04 -39.07
N SER A 52 18.38 -13.77 -38.94
CA SER A 52 17.57 -12.65 -39.40
C SER A 52 17.68 -12.51 -40.91
N ASP A 53 16.79 -13.20 -41.63
CA ASP A 53 16.58 -12.95 -43.05
C ASP A 53 15.54 -11.83 -43.21
N LEU A 54 15.96 -10.69 -43.74
CA LEU A 54 15.18 -9.45 -43.80
C LEU A 54 13.99 -9.51 -44.79
N LEU A 55 13.96 -10.53 -45.64
CA LEU A 55 12.89 -10.75 -46.64
C LEU A 55 11.62 -11.40 -46.07
N ASN A 56 11.64 -11.89 -44.82
CA ASN A 56 10.46 -12.49 -44.18
C ASN A 56 9.62 -11.50 -43.35
N LEU A 57 9.90 -10.19 -43.45
CA LEU A 57 9.17 -9.15 -42.74
C LEU A 57 8.10 -8.45 -43.59
N VAL A 58 7.44 -9.20 -44.48
CA VAL A 58 6.19 -8.77 -45.12
C VAL A 58 5.09 -9.72 -44.66
N LYS A 59 4.27 -9.28 -43.69
CA LYS A 59 3.02 -9.95 -43.37
C LYS A 59 1.94 -9.38 -44.29
N PRO A 60 1.27 -10.18 -45.16
CA PRO A 60 0.06 -9.71 -45.79
C PRO A 60 -1.00 -9.50 -44.70
N SER A 61 -1.47 -8.25 -44.60
CA SER A 61 -2.58 -7.86 -43.74
C SER A 61 -3.87 -8.41 -44.34
N ASN A 62 -4.36 -9.55 -43.86
CA ASN A 62 -5.75 -9.97 -44.07
C ASN A 62 -6.16 -11.05 -43.06
N VAL A 63 -6.59 -10.64 -41.86
CA VAL A 63 -7.58 -11.41 -41.09
C VAL A 63 -8.49 -10.43 -40.35
N ALA A 64 -9.74 -10.38 -40.81
CA ALA A 64 -10.83 -9.65 -40.19
C ALA A 64 -11.02 -10.08 -38.72
N LYS A 65 -10.94 -9.15 -37.78
CA LYS A 65 -11.28 -9.39 -36.38
C LYS A 65 -12.80 -9.42 -36.22
N LYS A 66 -13.43 -10.59 -36.36
CA LYS A 66 -14.78 -10.83 -35.82
C LYS A 66 -14.71 -10.72 -34.29
N LYS A 67 -15.36 -9.70 -33.72
CA LYS A 67 -15.57 -9.56 -32.28
C LYS A 67 -16.63 -10.60 -31.85
N SER A 68 -16.21 -11.76 -31.34
CA SER A 68 -17.12 -12.62 -30.57
C SER A 68 -17.13 -12.15 -29.12
N HIS A 69 -18.25 -11.61 -28.67
CA HIS A 69 -18.53 -11.36 -27.26
C HIS A 69 -18.80 -12.70 -26.54
N LEU A 70 -17.77 -13.53 -26.38
CA LEU A 70 -17.87 -14.68 -25.48
C LEU A 70 -17.53 -14.19 -24.06
N LYS A 71 -18.58 -14.00 -23.26
CA LYS A 71 -18.46 -13.79 -21.81
C LYS A 71 -17.80 -15.03 -21.22
N LEU A 72 -16.48 -14.97 -20.98
CA LEU A 72 -15.77 -15.96 -20.16
C LEU A 72 -16.29 -15.86 -18.72
N LYS A 73 -17.39 -16.59 -18.42
CA LYS A 73 -17.69 -16.98 -17.04
C LYS A 73 -16.48 -17.79 -16.59
N ARG A 74 -15.69 -17.24 -15.66
CA ARG A 74 -14.71 -18.04 -14.93
C ARG A 74 -15.48 -19.00 -14.04
N VAL A 75 -15.86 -20.14 -14.58
CA VAL A 75 -16.20 -21.31 -13.78
C VAL A 75 -14.89 -21.70 -13.12
N ILE A 76 -14.77 -21.40 -11.83
CA ILE A 76 -13.66 -21.92 -11.04
C ILE A 76 -14.04 -23.37 -10.78
N ASP A 77 -13.53 -24.28 -11.61
CA ASP A 77 -13.64 -25.72 -11.34
C ASP A 77 -12.96 -25.99 -9.99
N THR A 78 -13.77 -26.15 -8.95
CA THR A 78 -13.33 -26.49 -7.59
C THR A 78 -12.56 -27.82 -7.56
N ALA A 79 -12.71 -28.66 -8.59
CA ALA A 79 -11.98 -29.90 -8.78
C ALA A 79 -10.48 -29.73 -9.07
N VAL A 80 -10.03 -28.62 -9.67
CA VAL A 80 -8.61 -28.48 -10.10
C VAL A 80 -7.68 -28.10 -8.95
N LYS A 81 -8.21 -27.63 -7.82
CA LYS A 81 -7.40 -27.20 -6.66
C LYS A 81 -6.63 -28.35 -6.01
N ASN A 82 -7.14 -29.59 -6.10
CA ASN A 82 -6.54 -30.76 -5.48
C ASN A 82 -5.51 -31.48 -6.38
N GLY A 83 -5.34 -31.05 -7.64
CA GLY A 83 -4.51 -31.75 -8.63
C GLY A 83 -3.10 -31.19 -8.85
N LEU A 84 -2.79 -30.00 -8.33
CA LEU A 84 -1.46 -29.39 -8.50
C LEU A 84 -0.46 -30.01 -7.50
N LYS A 85 -0.13 -31.29 -7.68
CA LYS A 85 1.00 -31.92 -7.00
C LYS A 85 2.27 -31.13 -7.33
N HIS A 86 2.97 -30.65 -6.30
CA HIS A 86 4.20 -29.90 -6.42
C HIS A 86 5.19 -30.66 -7.33
N ARG A 87 5.47 -30.16 -8.54
CA ARG A 87 6.43 -30.80 -9.45
C ARG A 87 7.85 -30.60 -8.91
N GLY A 88 8.43 -31.67 -8.38
CA GLY A 88 9.82 -31.78 -7.97
C GLY A 88 10.06 -33.04 -7.15
N LYS A 89 11.22 -33.68 -7.30
CA LYS A 89 11.61 -34.80 -6.42
C LYS A 89 11.84 -34.26 -5.01
N GLN A 90 10.97 -34.58 -4.06
CA GLN A 90 11.21 -34.30 -2.65
C GLN A 90 12.14 -35.39 -2.12
N ARG A 91 13.32 -35.01 -1.60
CA ARG A 91 14.21 -35.97 -0.94
C ARG A 91 13.47 -36.53 0.29
N GLU A 92 13.37 -37.84 0.41
CA GLU A 92 12.70 -38.52 1.54
C GLU A 92 13.29 -38.06 2.89
N ASN A 93 14.60 -37.78 2.91
CA ASN A 93 15.32 -37.25 4.08
C ASN A 93 15.72 -35.76 3.94
N GLY A 94 14.90 -34.95 3.26
CA GLY A 94 15.14 -33.51 3.11
C GLY A 94 14.73 -32.72 4.35
N ARG A 95 15.67 -31.96 4.96
CA ARG A 95 15.32 -31.03 6.06
C ARG A 95 14.23 -30.06 5.62
N LYS A 96 13.12 -29.98 6.38
CA LYS A 96 12.04 -29.03 6.12
C LYS A 96 12.59 -27.60 6.10
N LYS A 97 12.32 -26.84 5.03
CA LYS A 97 12.75 -25.43 4.95
C LYS A 97 12.17 -24.65 6.12
N LYS A 98 13.03 -23.95 6.86
CA LYS A 98 12.60 -23.06 7.95
C LYS A 98 11.68 -21.98 7.36
N LYS A 99 10.50 -21.79 7.97
CA LYS A 99 9.55 -20.73 7.58
C LYS A 99 10.25 -19.37 7.63
N SER A 100 10.04 -18.53 6.60
CA SER A 100 10.58 -17.15 6.60
C SER A 100 10.05 -16.34 7.78
N ARG A 101 10.74 -15.27 8.18
CA ARG A 101 10.28 -14.37 9.27
C ARG A 101 8.86 -13.85 9.02
N LEU A 102 8.53 -13.52 7.77
CA LEU A 102 7.19 -13.09 7.38
C LEU A 102 6.16 -14.22 7.54
N LYS A 103 6.49 -15.45 7.07
CA LYS A 103 5.57 -16.60 7.20
C LYS A 103 5.33 -16.98 8.66
N LYS A 104 6.33 -16.85 9.54
CA LYS A 104 6.15 -17.02 10.99
C LYS A 104 5.22 -15.97 11.58
N ARG A 105 5.36 -14.70 11.18
CA ARG A 105 4.48 -13.61 11.64
C ARG A 105 3.03 -13.84 11.20
N ILE A 106 2.82 -14.24 9.94
CA ILE A 106 1.48 -14.54 9.41
C ILE A 106 0.82 -15.71 10.15
N LEU A 107 1.56 -16.78 10.46
CA LEU A 107 0.98 -17.92 11.18
C LEU A 107 0.61 -17.58 12.62
N ARG A 108 1.48 -16.84 13.34
CA ARG A 108 1.16 -16.39 14.69
C ARG A 108 -0.09 -15.51 14.74
N HIS A 109 -0.30 -14.69 13.70
CA HIS A 109 -1.52 -13.88 13.57
C HIS A 109 -2.78 -14.72 13.39
N ARG A 110 -2.73 -15.74 12.52
CA ARG A 110 -3.87 -16.63 12.32
C ARG A 110 -4.20 -17.43 13.58
N GLU A 111 -3.17 -17.94 14.25
CA GLU A 111 -3.34 -18.62 15.55
C GLU A 111 -3.92 -17.69 16.63
N SER A 112 -3.60 -16.38 16.60
CA SER A 112 -4.20 -15.42 17.53
C SER A 112 -5.65 -15.06 17.18
N GLU A 113 -5.99 -14.97 15.89
CA GLU A 113 -7.37 -14.75 15.43
C GLU A 113 -8.25 -15.95 15.79
N GLU A 114 -7.81 -17.17 15.51
CA GLU A 114 -8.53 -18.40 15.88
C GLU A 114 -8.77 -18.48 17.40
N LYS A 115 -7.79 -18.10 18.22
CA LYS A 115 -7.94 -18.04 19.69
C LYS A 115 -8.89 -16.93 20.15
N GLN A 116 -8.94 -15.79 19.45
CA GLN A 116 -9.88 -14.72 19.77
C GLN A 116 -11.30 -15.14 19.41
N GLU A 117 -11.50 -15.74 18.24
CA GLU A 117 -12.79 -16.28 17.81
C GLU A 117 -13.28 -17.37 18.77
N GLN A 118 -12.40 -18.28 19.20
CA GLN A 118 -12.73 -19.28 20.22
C GLN A 118 -13.15 -18.64 21.55
N ARG A 119 -12.42 -17.63 22.04
CA ARG A 119 -12.81 -16.91 23.26
C ARG A 119 -14.14 -16.16 23.13
N ILE A 120 -14.42 -15.60 21.96
CA ILE A 120 -15.69 -14.90 21.70
C ILE A 120 -16.83 -15.92 21.70
N ASN A 121 -16.66 -17.06 21.04
CA ASN A 121 -17.65 -18.14 21.03
C ASN A 121 -17.87 -18.71 22.44
N GLU A 122 -16.80 -18.95 23.21
CA GLU A 122 -16.88 -19.39 24.60
C GLU A 122 -17.64 -18.36 25.48
N PHE A 123 -17.46 -17.06 25.21
CA PHE A 123 -18.16 -16.00 25.95
C PHE A 123 -19.63 -15.88 25.54
N GLU A 124 -19.96 -16.08 24.26
CA GLU A 124 -21.35 -16.14 23.78
C GLU A 124 -22.10 -17.35 24.33
N ASP A 125 -21.46 -18.51 24.45
CA ASP A 125 -22.04 -19.71 25.05
C ASP A 125 -22.39 -19.49 26.54
N VAL A 126 -21.52 -18.81 27.28
CA VAL A 126 -21.77 -18.44 28.69
C VAL A 126 -22.92 -17.43 28.80
N LEU A 127 -23.00 -16.46 27.89
CA LEU A 127 -24.11 -15.50 27.85
C LEU A 127 -25.44 -16.18 27.51
N GLN A 128 -25.46 -17.12 26.56
CA GLN A 128 -26.66 -17.89 26.20
C GLN A 128 -27.17 -18.75 27.36
N GLN A 129 -26.25 -19.34 28.14
CA GLN A 129 -26.60 -20.08 29.36
C GLN A 129 -27.18 -19.20 30.46
N LEU A 130 -26.73 -17.94 30.59
CA LEU A 130 -27.30 -16.99 31.55
C LEU A 130 -28.68 -16.47 31.10
N THR A 131 -28.89 -16.27 29.79
CA THR A 131 -30.18 -15.80 29.26
C THR A 131 -31.30 -16.85 29.30
N THR A 132 -30.99 -18.15 29.27
CA THR A 132 -32.00 -19.23 29.33
C THR A 132 -32.61 -19.40 30.74
N LEU A 133 -32.04 -18.79 31.77
CA LEU A 133 -32.59 -18.77 33.14
C LEU A 133 -33.52 -17.58 33.42
N THR A 134 -33.63 -16.62 32.50
CA THR A 134 -34.49 -15.45 32.64
C THR A 134 -35.51 -15.40 31.50
N ILE A 135 -36.71 -15.93 31.72
CA ILE A 135 -37.82 -15.80 30.78
C ILE A 135 -38.32 -14.35 30.82
N SER A 136 -38.03 -13.59 29.76
CA SER A 136 -38.83 -12.44 29.32
C SER A 136 -38.52 -12.16 27.85
N PRO A 137 -39.51 -12.17 26.94
CA PRO A 137 -39.26 -11.90 25.54
C PRO A 137 -39.23 -10.39 25.34
N LYS A 138 -38.04 -9.78 25.41
CA LYS A 138 -37.85 -8.47 24.77
C LYS A 138 -37.39 -8.72 23.35
N GLN A 139 -38.33 -8.56 22.43
CA GLN A 139 -38.07 -8.42 21.00
C GLN A 139 -36.96 -7.39 20.82
N SER A 140 -35.79 -7.85 20.40
CA SER A 140 -34.70 -6.98 19.99
C SER A 140 -35.09 -6.36 18.65
N GLU A 141 -35.82 -5.25 18.70
CA GLU A 141 -35.81 -4.29 17.61
C GLU A 141 -34.37 -3.83 17.45
N VAL A 142 -33.67 -4.39 16.45
CA VAL A 142 -32.40 -3.87 15.97
C VAL A 142 -32.72 -2.55 15.27
N THR A 143 -32.94 -1.51 16.05
CA THR A 143 -32.95 -0.15 15.52
C THR A 143 -31.54 0.10 14.99
N PRO A 144 -31.37 0.41 13.69
CA PRO A 144 -30.05 0.65 13.15
C PRO A 144 -29.50 1.90 13.82
N LYS A 145 -28.56 1.73 14.76
CA LYS A 145 -27.76 2.85 15.28
C LYS A 145 -27.20 3.59 14.06
N ARG A 146 -27.67 4.82 13.84
CA ARG A 146 -27.26 5.66 12.70
C ARG A 146 -25.80 6.07 12.91
N SER A 147 -24.87 5.19 12.57
CA SER A 147 -23.43 5.46 12.63
C SER A 147 -23.02 6.33 11.44
N ILE A 148 -22.43 7.49 11.72
CA ILE A 148 -21.83 8.37 10.69
C ILE A 148 -20.63 7.67 10.04
N HIS A 149 -19.95 6.82 10.81
CA HIS A 149 -18.72 6.14 10.40
C HIS A 149 -18.98 4.76 9.84
N SER A 150 -18.12 4.38 8.90
CA SER A 150 -18.12 3.10 8.19
C SER A 150 -16.69 2.66 7.90
N ASN A 151 -16.49 1.44 7.40
CA ASN A 151 -15.15 0.97 7.00
C ASN A 151 -14.47 1.85 5.93
N ARG A 152 -15.23 2.64 5.17
CA ARG A 152 -14.69 3.57 4.15
C ARG A 152 -14.53 5.01 4.67
N PHE A 153 -15.08 5.29 5.85
CA PHE A 153 -15.08 6.58 6.51
C PHE A 153 -14.93 6.37 8.02
N CYS A 154 -13.69 6.27 8.46
CA CYS A 154 -13.34 5.86 9.82
C CYS A 154 -13.56 7.00 10.85
N ASP A 155 -13.62 6.65 12.13
CA ASP A 155 -13.99 7.52 13.26
C ASP A 155 -13.06 8.73 13.46
N TYR A 156 -11.83 8.68 12.92
CA TYR A 156 -10.93 9.84 12.96
C TYR A 156 -11.24 10.91 11.91
N CYS A 157 -12.26 10.75 11.07
CA CYS A 157 -12.57 11.75 10.05
C CYS A 157 -13.42 12.89 10.65
N ASP A 158 -12.98 14.14 10.44
CA ASP A 158 -13.63 15.34 11.03
C ASP A 158 -14.34 16.22 9.98
N ASN A 159 -14.46 15.77 8.74
CA ASN A 159 -15.18 16.49 7.69
C ASN A 159 -15.90 15.51 6.75
N CYS A 160 -16.99 15.96 6.14
CA CYS A 160 -17.71 15.17 5.14
C CYS A 160 -16.92 15.06 3.84
N THR A 161 -17.08 13.93 3.14
CA THR A 161 -16.51 13.71 1.81
C THR A 161 -17.44 14.28 0.73
N THR A 162 -17.50 15.60 0.58
CA THR A 162 -18.29 16.24 -0.47
C THR A 162 -17.67 16.02 -1.85
N THR A 163 -18.49 15.95 -2.89
CA THR A 163 -18.03 15.73 -4.28
C THR A 163 -17.08 16.81 -4.75
N GLN A 164 -17.37 18.07 -4.41
CA GLN A 164 -16.52 19.22 -4.71
C GLN A 164 -15.15 19.09 -4.02
N LEU A 165 -15.11 18.77 -2.73
CA LEU A 165 -13.85 18.61 -1.99
C LEU A 165 -12.99 17.49 -2.59
N VAL A 166 -13.61 16.36 -2.96
CA VAL A 166 -12.95 15.23 -3.63
C VAL A 166 -12.31 15.67 -4.95
N GLN A 167 -13.07 16.37 -5.79
CA GLN A 167 -12.59 16.83 -7.10
C GLN A 167 -11.43 17.81 -6.98
N LEU A 168 -11.56 18.83 -6.12
CA LEU A 168 -10.50 19.82 -5.89
C LEU A 168 -9.24 19.17 -5.32
N THR A 169 -9.38 18.21 -4.40
CA THR A 169 -8.24 17.49 -3.81
C THR A 169 -7.53 16.62 -4.85
N ASP A 170 -8.27 15.90 -5.69
CA ASP A 170 -7.70 15.07 -6.76
C ASP A 170 -6.96 15.93 -7.81
N GLN A 171 -7.57 17.05 -8.22
CA GLN A 171 -6.95 18.02 -9.14
C GLN A 171 -5.65 18.61 -8.56
N LEU A 172 -5.70 19.10 -7.32
CA LEU A 172 -4.52 19.64 -6.64
C LEU A 172 -3.38 18.62 -6.59
N LEU A 173 -3.66 17.38 -6.18
CA LEU A 173 -2.63 16.32 -6.12
C LEU A 173 -2.02 16.01 -7.48
N ARG A 174 -2.83 15.98 -8.55
CA ARG A 174 -2.35 15.76 -9.92
C ARG A 174 -1.45 16.89 -10.39
N GLU A 175 -1.82 18.14 -10.15
CA GLU A 175 -1.02 19.30 -10.53
C GLU A 175 0.32 19.33 -9.79
N LEU A 176 0.30 19.13 -8.46
CA LEU A 176 1.52 19.09 -7.67
C LEU A 176 2.43 17.93 -8.10
N ASN A 177 1.87 16.77 -8.41
CA ASN A 177 2.62 15.65 -8.95
C ASN A 177 3.20 15.95 -10.34
N HIS A 178 2.43 16.60 -11.21
CA HIS A 178 2.90 17.04 -12.52
C HIS A 178 4.10 18.00 -12.38
N PHE A 179 3.98 19.03 -11.55
CA PHE A 179 5.08 19.97 -11.30
C PHE A 179 6.31 19.30 -10.69
N GLN A 180 6.11 18.40 -9.73
CA GLN A 180 7.20 17.64 -9.13
C GLN A 180 7.92 16.77 -10.19
N ARG A 181 7.16 16.08 -11.06
CA ARG A 181 7.72 15.24 -12.14
C ARG A 181 8.49 16.06 -13.17
N ARG A 182 8.00 17.23 -13.57
CA ARG A 182 8.74 18.15 -14.45
C ARG A 182 10.05 18.59 -13.81
N ALA A 183 10.02 18.99 -12.53
CA ALA A 183 11.22 19.37 -11.81
C ALA A 183 12.25 18.22 -11.74
N TYR A 184 11.78 16.99 -11.50
CA TYR A 184 12.63 15.79 -11.52
C TYR A 184 13.26 15.52 -12.89
N ALA A 185 12.51 15.73 -13.98
CA ALA A 185 13.00 15.53 -15.34
C ALA A 185 14.09 16.55 -15.72
N ILE A 186 13.99 17.78 -15.22
CA ILE A 186 14.98 18.84 -15.48
C ILE A 186 16.20 18.66 -14.57
N HIS A 187 15.99 18.61 -13.24
CA HIS A 187 17.07 18.52 -12.26
C HIS A 187 16.66 17.68 -11.04
N GLU A 188 17.07 16.41 -11.02
CA GLU A 188 16.71 15.47 -9.96
C GLU A 188 17.18 15.91 -8.56
N LEU A 189 18.42 16.39 -8.42
CA LEU A 189 18.98 16.78 -7.12
C LEU A 189 18.21 17.96 -6.49
N LYS A 190 17.93 19.00 -7.30
CA LYS A 190 17.14 20.17 -6.87
C LYS A 190 15.70 19.77 -6.54
N ALA A 191 15.10 18.87 -7.33
CA ALA A 191 13.74 18.39 -7.09
C ALA A 191 13.61 17.56 -5.80
N LYS A 192 14.64 16.81 -5.39
CA LYS A 192 14.66 16.10 -4.09
C LYS A 192 14.76 17.06 -2.92
N ALA A 193 15.58 18.11 -3.05
CA ALA A 193 15.74 19.16 -2.03
C ALA A 193 14.45 19.98 -1.86
N HIS A 194 13.85 20.39 -2.98
CA HIS A 194 12.62 21.20 -3.04
C HIS A 194 11.41 20.36 -3.45
N ARG A 195 11.13 19.31 -2.68
CA ARG A 195 9.90 18.52 -2.84
C ARG A 195 8.66 19.35 -2.50
N ARG A 196 7.61 19.20 -3.31
CA ARG A 196 6.32 19.90 -3.14
C ARG A 196 5.40 19.23 -2.12
N PHE A 197 5.52 17.91 -1.97
CA PHE A 197 4.76 17.13 -1.01
C PHE A 197 5.57 15.93 -0.51
N VAL A 198 5.14 15.35 0.60
CA VAL A 198 5.67 14.13 1.22
C VAL A 198 4.57 13.10 1.38
N ILE A 199 4.93 11.82 1.39
CA ILE A 199 3.96 10.72 1.42
C ILE A 199 4.21 9.85 2.66
N GLY A 200 3.14 9.57 3.39
CA GLY A 200 3.13 8.61 4.50
C GLY A 200 3.25 9.27 5.87
N PHE A 201 2.67 8.61 6.88
CA PHE A 201 2.52 9.16 8.23
C PHE A 201 3.84 9.59 8.87
N ARG A 202 4.89 8.75 8.76
CA ARG A 202 6.21 9.04 9.36
C ARG A 202 6.86 10.27 8.73
N GLU A 203 6.80 10.38 7.40
CA GLU A 203 7.38 11.54 6.71
C GLU A 203 6.61 12.81 7.06
N VAL A 204 5.27 12.76 6.99
CA VAL A 204 4.42 13.89 7.34
C VAL A 204 4.68 14.34 8.77
N GLN A 205 4.73 13.43 9.73
CA GLN A 205 5.04 13.75 11.13
C GLN A 205 6.44 14.38 11.29
N SER A 206 7.44 13.92 10.53
CA SER A 206 8.78 14.54 10.51
C SER A 206 8.74 15.98 9.98
N PHE A 207 8.01 16.24 8.90
CA PHE A 207 7.90 17.59 8.32
C PHE A 207 7.02 18.54 9.13
N LEU A 208 6.04 18.03 9.88
CA LEU A 208 5.29 18.81 10.86
C LEU A 208 6.20 19.30 11.99
N ARG A 209 7.15 18.48 12.46
CA ARG A 209 8.13 18.93 13.47
C ARG A 209 9.02 20.07 12.96
N ILE A 210 9.33 20.07 11.66
CA ILE A 210 10.12 21.12 11.00
C ILE A 210 9.23 22.33 10.60
N LYS A 211 7.91 22.28 10.83
CA LYS A 211 6.93 23.33 10.50
C LYS A 211 6.96 23.77 9.01
N LYS A 212 7.18 22.82 8.10
CA LYS A 212 7.22 23.08 6.65
C LYS A 212 5.92 22.75 5.91
N ILE A 213 4.97 22.08 6.57
CA ILE A 213 3.73 21.64 5.93
C ILE A 213 2.70 22.76 5.97
N LYS A 214 1.95 22.92 4.87
CA LYS A 214 0.86 23.89 4.73
C LYS A 214 -0.54 23.24 4.73
N LEU A 215 -0.66 21.98 4.32
CA LEU A 215 -1.90 21.20 4.34
C LEU A 215 -1.59 19.72 4.53
N VAL A 216 -2.36 19.03 5.38
CA VAL A 216 -2.28 17.58 5.56
C VAL A 216 -3.54 16.91 5.01
N LEU A 217 -3.35 15.89 4.17
CA LEU A 217 -4.41 15.03 3.65
C LEU A 217 -4.26 13.65 4.30
N ILE A 218 -5.33 13.14 4.88
CA ILE A 218 -5.38 11.80 5.47
C ILE A 218 -6.49 11.01 4.76
N ALA A 219 -6.21 9.75 4.42
CA ALA A 219 -7.20 8.91 3.76
C ALA A 219 -8.39 8.63 4.70
N THR A 220 -9.59 8.49 4.16
CA THR A 220 -10.80 8.17 4.94
C THR A 220 -10.86 6.72 5.41
N ASP A 221 -10.14 5.82 4.73
CA ASP A 221 -10.18 4.36 4.89
C ASP A 221 -8.85 3.76 5.41
N CYS A 222 -8.10 4.51 6.24
CA CYS A 222 -6.94 3.93 6.93
C CYS A 222 -7.39 2.85 7.93
N ASP A 223 -7.19 1.58 7.55
CA ASP A 223 -7.50 0.45 8.42
C ASP A 223 -6.62 0.48 9.68
N PRO A 224 -7.20 0.47 10.89
CA PRO A 224 -6.48 0.13 12.10
C PRO A 224 -6.10 -1.36 12.01
N PHE A 225 -4.80 -1.65 11.93
CA PHE A 225 -4.34 -3.04 12.02
C PHE A 225 -4.44 -3.49 13.49
N ALA A 226 -5.12 -4.60 13.77
CA ALA A 226 -5.42 -5.09 15.13
C ALA A 226 -4.20 -5.29 16.05
N GLY A 227 -2.97 -5.29 15.51
CA GLY A 227 -1.72 -5.40 16.27
C GLY A 227 -0.88 -4.11 16.39
N GLN A 228 -1.31 -2.98 15.83
CA GLN A 228 -0.60 -1.70 15.94
C GLN A 228 -1.55 -0.60 16.42
N ALA A 229 -1.67 -0.45 17.74
CA ALA A 229 -2.17 0.78 18.37
C ALA A 229 -1.44 2.05 17.85
N GLY A 230 -0.27 1.87 17.23
CA GLY A 230 0.55 2.96 16.67
C GLY A 230 -0.06 3.72 15.49
N LEU A 231 -0.95 3.15 14.66
CA LEU A 231 -1.51 3.89 13.52
C LEU A 231 -2.52 4.94 13.98
N ASN A 232 -3.48 4.55 14.82
CA ASN A 232 -4.45 5.47 15.42
C ASN A 232 -3.74 6.53 16.26
N GLN A 233 -2.75 6.11 17.07
CA GLN A 233 -1.90 7.04 17.81
C GLN A 233 -1.13 8.00 16.90
N SER A 234 -0.64 7.53 15.75
CA SER A 234 0.04 8.38 14.77
C SER A 234 -0.91 9.39 14.13
N ILE A 235 -2.15 9.00 13.80
CA ILE A 235 -3.16 9.91 13.26
C ILE A 235 -3.52 10.96 14.32
N ALA A 236 -3.79 10.54 15.56
CA ALA A 236 -4.07 11.45 16.67
C ALA A 236 -2.92 12.42 16.93
N SER A 237 -1.67 11.93 16.90
CA SER A 237 -0.48 12.77 17.04
C SER A 237 -0.34 13.79 15.90
N ILE A 238 -0.59 13.38 14.66
CA ILE A 238 -0.56 14.29 13.50
C ILE A 238 -1.66 15.35 13.63
N LYS A 239 -2.89 14.97 14.00
CA LYS A 239 -3.99 15.90 14.24
C LYS A 239 -3.64 16.93 15.33
N ALA A 240 -3.08 16.47 16.46
CA ALA A 240 -2.65 17.35 17.54
C ALA A 240 -1.61 18.36 17.05
N LEU A 241 -0.56 17.90 16.36
CA LEU A 241 0.47 18.77 15.78
C LEU A 241 -0.09 19.78 14.77
N CYS A 242 -1.07 19.38 13.96
CA CYS A 242 -1.73 20.27 13.01
C CYS A 242 -2.57 21.33 13.75
N LYS A 243 -3.29 20.94 14.81
CA LYS A 243 -4.08 21.87 15.64
C LYS A 243 -3.18 22.90 16.32
N ASP A 244 -2.04 22.48 16.86
CA ASP A 244 -1.07 23.37 17.50
C ASP A 244 -0.47 24.38 16.51
N GLN A 245 -0.29 23.97 15.26
CA GLN A 245 0.29 24.81 14.19
C GLN A 245 -0.74 25.54 13.34
N GLN A 246 -2.04 25.37 13.62
CA GLN A 246 -3.15 25.89 12.81
C GLN A 246 -3.08 25.46 11.32
N ILE A 247 -2.63 24.23 11.07
CA ILE A 247 -2.56 23.64 9.74
C ILE A 247 -3.87 22.89 9.44
N PRO A 248 -4.53 23.16 8.30
CA PRO A 248 -5.75 22.45 7.93
C PRO A 248 -5.46 20.95 7.69
N VAL A 249 -6.39 20.10 8.12
CA VAL A 249 -6.40 18.67 7.87
C VAL A 249 -7.65 18.33 7.08
N ALA A 250 -7.49 17.62 5.96
CA ALA A 250 -8.61 17.23 5.10
C ALA A 250 -8.73 15.70 4.99
N PHE A 251 -9.97 15.22 5.11
CA PHE A 251 -10.39 13.86 4.85
C PHE A 251 -11.27 13.85 3.59
N ALA A 252 -10.65 13.69 2.42
CA ALA A 252 -11.34 13.78 1.13
C ALA A 252 -11.26 12.50 0.30
N LEU A 253 -10.09 11.87 0.26
CA LEU A 253 -9.81 10.77 -0.67
C LEU A 253 -9.57 9.46 0.07
N GLN A 254 -9.91 8.35 -0.58
CA GLN A 254 -9.50 7.02 -0.13
C GLN A 254 -8.04 6.73 -0.50
N ARG A 255 -7.41 5.74 0.15
CA ARG A 255 -6.02 5.36 -0.06
C ARG A 255 -5.70 5.03 -1.51
N ARG A 256 -6.66 4.38 -2.19
CA ARG A 256 -6.57 4.03 -3.62
C ARG A 256 -6.66 5.25 -4.52
N GLN A 257 -7.54 6.20 -4.20
CA GLN A 257 -7.72 7.42 -4.97
C GLN A 257 -6.47 8.31 -4.87
N MET A 258 -5.92 8.50 -3.68
CA MET A 258 -4.66 9.23 -3.49
C MET A 258 -3.49 8.59 -4.25
N ALA A 259 -3.39 7.26 -4.21
CA ALA A 259 -2.37 6.52 -4.98
C ALA A 259 -2.51 6.75 -6.50
N TYR A 260 -3.75 6.74 -7.00
CA TYR A 260 -4.06 6.97 -8.40
C TYR A 260 -3.71 8.41 -8.85
N ALA A 261 -4.08 9.43 -8.07
CA ALA A 261 -3.74 10.83 -8.33
C ALA A 261 -2.23 11.05 -8.45
N LEU A 262 -1.45 10.37 -7.61
CA LEU A 262 0.00 10.48 -7.55
C LEU A 262 0.76 9.50 -8.49
N TYR A 263 0.05 8.70 -9.29
CA TYR A 263 0.60 7.64 -10.14
C TYR A 263 1.51 6.66 -9.37
N LYS A 264 1.13 6.29 -8.14
CA LYS A 264 1.85 5.33 -7.30
C LYS A 264 1.11 3.99 -7.29
N LYS A 265 1.89 2.90 -7.29
CA LYS A 265 1.34 1.53 -7.21
C LYS A 265 0.90 1.13 -5.80
N ALA A 266 1.53 1.72 -4.78
CA ALA A 266 1.24 1.45 -3.39
C ALA A 266 0.09 2.34 -2.88
N LEU A 267 -0.73 1.79 -1.99
CA LEU A 267 -1.76 2.54 -1.26
C LEU A 267 -1.12 3.65 -0.44
N ILE A 268 -1.74 4.83 -0.43
CA ILE A 268 -1.23 6.00 0.28
C ILE A 268 -2.20 6.35 1.40
N GLY A 269 -1.71 6.42 2.65
CA GLY A 269 -2.55 6.75 3.81
C GLY A 269 -2.57 8.23 4.17
N CYS A 270 -1.49 8.94 3.89
CA CYS A 270 -1.33 10.33 4.29
C CYS A 270 -0.41 11.06 3.30
N VAL A 271 -0.71 12.33 3.03
CA VAL A 271 0.08 13.22 2.17
C VAL A 271 0.22 14.56 2.89
N GLY A 272 1.44 15.07 2.96
CA GLY A 272 1.71 16.42 3.49
C GLY A 272 2.13 17.34 2.35
N ILE A 273 1.39 18.41 2.13
CA ILE A 273 1.72 19.43 1.12
C ILE A 273 2.66 20.45 1.75
N ILE A 274 3.84 20.60 1.16
CA ILE A 274 4.86 21.56 1.59
C ILE A 274 4.72 22.85 0.79
N ASN A 275 4.71 22.74 -0.54
CA ASN A 275 4.62 23.88 -1.45
C ASN A 275 3.50 23.64 -2.47
N TYR A 276 2.58 24.60 -2.57
CA TYR A 276 1.46 24.59 -3.52
C TYR A 276 1.62 25.63 -4.66
N ASP A 277 2.82 26.18 -4.84
CA ASP A 277 3.07 27.22 -5.85
C ASP A 277 2.74 26.72 -7.26
N GLY A 278 1.98 27.53 -8.00
CA GLY A 278 1.40 27.15 -9.29
C GLY A 278 -0.04 26.63 -9.21
N SER A 279 -0.56 26.34 -8.02
CA SER A 279 -1.95 25.88 -7.79
C SER A 279 -2.65 26.68 -6.68
N GLN A 280 -2.32 27.96 -6.52
CA GLN A 280 -2.82 28.81 -5.42
C GLN A 280 -4.35 28.96 -5.45
N VAL A 281 -4.92 29.13 -6.65
CA VAL A 281 -6.38 29.27 -6.83
C VAL A 281 -7.11 28.02 -6.36
N LEU A 282 -6.67 26.83 -6.82
CA LEU A 282 -7.24 25.55 -6.40
C LEU A 282 -7.08 25.34 -4.90
N PHE A 283 -5.94 25.72 -4.33
CA PHE A 283 -5.70 25.61 -2.90
C PHE A 283 -6.69 26.45 -2.08
N SER A 284 -6.92 27.71 -2.49
CA SER A 284 -7.89 28.59 -1.83
C SER A 284 -9.32 28.04 -1.92
N GLN A 285 -9.72 27.55 -3.10
CA GLN A 285 -11.04 26.93 -3.30
C GLN A 285 -11.21 25.67 -2.44
N LEU A 286 -10.15 24.86 -2.34
CA LEU A 286 -10.14 23.65 -1.50
C LEU A 286 -10.34 24.00 -0.03
N LEU A 287 -9.68 25.05 0.48
CA LEU A 287 -9.84 25.49 1.87
C LEU A 287 -11.27 25.97 2.17
N ALA A 288 -11.90 26.69 1.24
CA ALA A 288 -13.29 27.09 1.37
C ALA A 288 -14.22 25.87 1.44
N ALA A 289 -14.09 24.95 0.48
CA ALA A 289 -14.87 23.71 0.44
C ALA A 289 -14.63 22.81 1.67
N LEU A 290 -13.42 22.82 2.22
CA LEU A 290 -13.06 22.09 3.44
C LEU A 290 -13.81 22.64 4.66
N LYS A 291 -13.92 23.96 4.77
CA LYS A 291 -14.66 24.61 5.86
C LYS A 291 -16.15 24.28 5.80
N GLU A 292 -16.74 24.30 4.60
CA GLU A 292 -18.12 23.86 4.38
C GLU A 292 -18.33 22.40 4.76
N ALA A 293 -17.40 21.52 4.36
CA ALA A 293 -17.45 20.09 4.67
C ALA A 293 -17.29 19.79 6.17
N GLN A 294 -16.50 20.58 6.90
CA GLN A 294 -16.38 20.49 8.36
C GLN A 294 -17.68 20.92 9.05
N ASN A 295 -18.29 22.01 8.61
CA ASN A 295 -19.57 22.49 9.16
C ASN A 295 -20.69 21.46 8.95
N ALA A 296 -20.76 20.87 7.75
CA ALA A 296 -21.72 19.81 7.45
C ALA A 296 -21.53 18.58 8.35
N TYR A 297 -20.28 18.21 8.63
CA TYR A 297 -19.96 17.10 9.53
C TYR A 297 -20.39 17.37 10.97
N LEU A 298 -20.09 18.57 11.48
CA LEU A 298 -20.51 18.98 12.83
C LEU A 298 -22.04 18.93 12.98
N TRP A 299 -22.77 19.37 11.94
CA TRP A 299 -24.23 19.29 11.93
C TRP A 299 -24.74 17.83 11.99
N LEU A 300 -24.12 16.92 11.24
CA LEU A 300 -24.46 15.49 11.28
C LEU A 300 -24.18 14.88 12.66
N VAL A 301 -23.06 15.20 13.28
CA VAL A 301 -22.71 14.74 14.64
C VAL A 301 -23.73 15.23 15.67
N GLN A 302 -24.20 16.47 15.55
CA GLN A 302 -25.24 17.00 16.44
C GLN A 302 -26.57 16.25 16.27
N GLN A 303 -26.95 15.91 15.04
CA GLN A 303 -28.17 15.13 14.75
C GLN A 303 -28.10 13.72 15.34
N THR A 304 -26.96 13.03 15.22
CA THR A 304 -26.80 11.69 15.80
C THR A 304 -26.77 11.71 17.32
N ASN A 305 -26.21 12.76 17.92
CA ASN A 305 -26.18 12.93 19.37
C ASN A 305 -27.57 13.26 19.96
N LYS A 306 -28.45 13.90 19.19
CA LYS A 306 -29.86 14.12 19.62
C LYS A 306 -30.66 12.82 19.57
N GLY A 307 -30.58 12.09 18.46
CA GLY A 307 -31.32 10.83 18.32
C GLY A 307 -30.88 9.76 19.31
N THR A 308 -29.62 9.76 19.76
CA THR A 308 -29.15 8.83 20.81
C THR A 308 -29.74 9.16 22.19
N LYS A 309 -29.82 10.45 22.55
CA LYS A 309 -30.45 10.89 23.81
C LYS A 309 -31.94 10.59 23.85
N GLU A 310 -32.65 10.82 22.75
CA GLU A 310 -34.08 10.49 22.65
C GLU A 310 -34.30 8.98 22.86
N ILE A 311 -33.47 8.12 22.27
CA ILE A 311 -33.57 6.66 22.48
C ILE A 311 -33.31 6.27 23.94
N GLU A 312 -32.37 6.93 24.63
CA GLU A 312 -32.10 6.70 26.06
C GLU A 312 -33.22 7.20 26.97
N GLU A 313 -33.95 8.27 26.60
CA GLU A 313 -35.10 8.78 27.37
C GLU A 313 -36.37 7.92 27.22
N TYR A 314 -36.48 7.13 26.15
CA TYR A 314 -37.63 6.25 25.89
C TYR A 314 -37.45 4.79 26.35
N GLN A 315 -36.31 4.43 26.96
CA GLN A 315 -36.00 3.08 27.49
C GLN A 315 -36.01 3.01 29.01
#